data_AF-A0A6L2Q4Q7-F1
#
_entry.id   AF-A0A6L2Q4Q7-F1
#
_cell.length_a   1.000
_cell.length_b   1.000
_cell.length_c   1.000
_cell.angle_alpha   90.00
_cell.angle_beta   90.00
_cell.angle_gamma   90.00
#
_symmetry.space_group_name_H-M   'P 1'
#
loop_
_entity.id
_entity.type
_entity.pdbx_description
1 polymer ?
#
loop_
_entity_poly.entity_id
_entity_poly.type
_entity_poly.pdbx_seq_one_letter_code
_entity_poly.pdbx_strand_id
1 'polypeptide(L)'
;MTNTSTFLSDEDGSSQTRCRQILSSTQGKEFRTQADRYATDRGEPEVDQSQDYELLLGYENGTHTVIRFRRQYDTCDQRDYKITNDTVRLLYAYHSDDPILRPETKFGTLSYHGPTKRGSRTLYLVERIDLKKPLPRDLLFWDLRNPVVTLPALEETFYWCKIFRLPDIRRKHHIVRYEPLHQPYIHRALMHRVIVYACQGNEAQFEVHARDRGQVCYQPSMPSLFTNCNNVVIAWGIGSE
;
A
#
# COMPACT_ATOMS: atom_id res chain seq x y z
N MET A 1 22.52 -7.74 -17.99
CA MET A 1 21.74 -6.51 -18.25
C MET A 1 21.91 -5.66 -17.02
N THR A 2 22.77 -4.66 -17.12
CA THR A 2 22.95 -3.60 -16.12
C THR A 2 21.62 -2.88 -15.99
N ASN A 3 21.11 -2.68 -14.78
CA ASN A 3 19.87 -1.92 -14.58
C ASN A 3 20.16 -0.87 -13.52
N THR A 4 20.35 0.37 -13.98
CA THR A 4 20.42 1.54 -13.11
C THR A 4 19.04 1.77 -12.49
N SER A 5 19.05 1.81 -11.16
CA SER A 5 17.86 1.90 -10.33
C SER A 5 17.71 3.34 -9.83
N THR A 6 16.60 4.00 -10.19
CA THR A 6 16.28 5.39 -9.81
C THR A 6 15.17 5.38 -8.78
N PHE A 7 15.49 5.50 -7.48
CA PHE A 7 14.47 5.36 -6.45
C PHE A 7 14.27 6.62 -5.61
N LEU A 8 12.97 6.85 -5.34
CA LEU A 8 12.35 7.64 -4.29
C LEU A 8 12.27 9.14 -4.52
N SER A 9 11.09 9.56 -4.95
CA SER A 9 10.55 10.87 -4.59
C SER A 9 9.35 10.73 -3.66
N ASP A 10 9.25 11.68 -2.74
CA ASP A 10 8.08 11.93 -1.92
C ASP A 10 7.28 13.07 -2.59
N GLU A 11 6.01 12.84 -2.94
CA GLU A 11 5.13 13.87 -3.50
C GLU A 11 4.38 14.63 -2.40
N ASP A 12 4.37 15.97 -2.48
CA ASP A 12 3.23 16.75 -2.02
C ASP A 12 2.20 16.79 -3.18
N GLY A 13 0.91 16.64 -2.87
CA GLY A 13 -0.13 16.28 -3.82
C GLY A 13 -0.09 17.04 -5.16
N SER A 14 -0.02 16.26 -6.25
CA SER A 14 -0.23 16.60 -7.66
C SER A 14 1.00 16.90 -8.53
N SER A 15 1.33 15.89 -9.34
CA SER A 15 2.29 15.89 -10.45
C SER A 15 3.78 15.83 -10.04
N GLN A 16 4.58 15.20 -10.90
CA GLN A 16 6.04 15.01 -10.79
C GLN A 16 6.87 16.32 -10.76
N THR A 17 6.30 17.44 -10.31
CA THR A 17 6.91 18.78 -10.30
C THR A 17 7.62 19.10 -9.00
N ARG A 18 7.58 18.26 -7.96
CA ARG A 18 8.43 18.41 -6.76
C ARG A 18 8.82 17.04 -6.24
N CYS A 19 9.97 16.55 -6.67
CA CYS A 19 10.37 15.17 -6.43
C CYS A 19 11.88 15.09 -6.19
N ARG A 20 12.28 14.52 -5.05
CA ARG A 20 13.69 14.14 -4.83
C ARG A 20 14.00 12.82 -5.49
N GLN A 21 15.24 12.55 -5.89
CA GLN A 21 15.61 11.27 -6.48
C GLN A 21 16.99 10.85 -5.99
N ILE A 22 17.08 9.60 -5.50
CA ILE A 22 18.37 8.95 -5.30
C ILE A 22 18.75 8.24 -6.59
N LEU A 23 19.83 8.69 -7.20
CA LEU A 23 20.35 8.09 -8.42
C LEU A 23 21.57 7.26 -8.13
N SER A 24 21.64 6.13 -8.79
CA SER A 24 22.43 5.04 -8.31
C SER A 24 22.84 4.16 -9.49
N SER A 25 24.14 4.05 -9.76
CA SER A 25 24.66 3.29 -10.91
C SER A 25 25.79 2.36 -10.50
N THR A 26 25.74 1.16 -11.09
CA THR A 26 26.62 0.02 -10.83
C THR A 26 27.42 -0.29 -12.09
N GLN A 27 28.74 -0.22 -12.02
CA GLN A 27 29.63 -0.65 -13.09
C GLN A 27 30.50 -1.79 -12.58
N GLY A 28 30.08 -3.03 -12.85
CA GLY A 28 30.66 -4.22 -12.18
C GLY A 28 30.06 -4.46 -10.79
N LYS A 29 30.72 -5.26 -9.95
CA LYS A 29 30.20 -5.67 -8.63
C LYS A 29 30.13 -4.55 -7.57
N GLU A 30 30.60 -3.34 -7.88
CA GLU A 30 30.65 -2.22 -6.95
C GLU A 30 29.94 -0.97 -7.49
N PHE A 31 29.33 -0.25 -6.57
CA PHE A 31 28.54 0.95 -6.83
C PHE A 31 29.42 2.20 -6.86
N ARG A 32 29.20 3.11 -7.83
CA ARG A 32 30.17 4.18 -8.12
C ARG A 32 29.73 5.59 -7.73
N THR A 33 28.46 5.95 -7.90
CA THR A 33 27.99 7.34 -7.69
C THR A 33 26.56 7.40 -7.18
N GLN A 34 26.33 8.25 -6.16
CA GLN A 34 25.02 8.65 -5.68
C GLN A 34 24.88 10.18 -5.79
N ALA A 35 23.72 10.65 -6.24
CA ALA A 35 23.35 12.06 -6.15
C ALA A 35 21.93 12.18 -5.61
N ASP A 36 21.75 13.09 -4.65
CA ASP A 36 20.44 13.66 -4.32
C ASP A 36 20.12 14.75 -5.34
N ARG A 37 18.91 14.67 -5.89
CA ARG A 37 18.45 15.55 -6.96
C ARG A 37 17.04 16.00 -6.69
N TYR A 38 16.69 17.18 -7.15
CA TYR A 38 15.36 17.79 -6.99
C TYR A 38 14.80 18.21 -8.34
N ALA A 39 13.56 17.80 -8.63
CA ALA A 39 12.84 18.19 -9.83
C ALA A 39 11.77 19.24 -9.51
N THR A 40 11.73 20.32 -10.29
CA THR A 40 10.64 21.33 -10.26
C THR A 40 9.63 21.19 -11.40
N ASP A 41 9.96 20.38 -12.42
CA ASP A 41 9.23 20.23 -13.66
C ASP A 41 9.37 18.80 -14.22
N ARG A 42 8.81 18.58 -15.42
CA ARG A 42 8.90 17.30 -16.13
C ARG A 42 10.19 17.22 -16.96
N GLY A 43 11.32 17.52 -16.34
CA GLY A 43 12.66 17.52 -16.94
C GLY A 43 13.62 16.54 -16.26
N GLU A 44 14.89 16.62 -16.65
CA GLU A 44 15.96 15.99 -15.88
C GLU A 44 16.06 16.70 -14.52
N PRO A 45 15.96 15.98 -13.38
CA PRO A 45 16.12 16.58 -12.06
C PRO A 45 17.51 17.21 -11.89
N GLU A 46 17.54 18.39 -11.27
CA GLU A 46 18.78 19.10 -10.97
C GLU A 46 19.46 18.47 -9.75
N VAL A 47 20.80 18.55 -9.69
CA VAL A 47 21.53 18.13 -8.50
C VAL A 47 21.19 19.07 -7.36
N ASP A 48 20.79 18.50 -6.23
CA ASP A 48 20.36 19.30 -5.10
C ASP A 48 21.56 19.93 -4.35
N GLN A 49 21.32 21.12 -3.81
CA GLN A 49 22.33 21.88 -3.07
C GLN A 49 22.65 21.22 -1.73
N SER A 50 21.65 20.62 -1.08
CA SER A 50 21.84 19.68 0.02
C SER A 50 21.94 18.25 -0.50
N GLN A 51 22.64 17.39 0.22
CA GLN A 51 22.72 15.96 -0.08
C GLN A 51 22.29 15.22 1.18
N ASP A 52 20.98 14.98 1.32
CA ASP A 52 20.39 14.54 2.59
C ASP A 52 20.28 13.01 2.71
N TYR A 53 20.54 12.31 1.60
CA TYR A 53 20.60 10.86 1.53
C TYR A 53 22.03 10.37 1.61
N GLU A 54 22.31 9.47 2.55
CA GLU A 54 23.59 8.82 2.68
C GLU A 54 23.51 7.38 2.20
N LEU A 55 24.23 7.05 1.13
CA LEU A 55 24.42 5.69 0.69
C LEU A 55 25.15 4.87 1.75
N LEU A 56 24.57 3.73 2.11
CA LEU A 56 25.14 2.76 3.03
C LEU A 56 25.67 1.52 2.30
N LEU A 57 25.00 1.10 1.23
CA LEU A 57 25.37 -0.08 0.44
C LEU A 57 24.83 0.05 -0.97
N GLY A 58 25.63 -0.34 -1.95
CA GLY A 58 25.18 -0.49 -3.33
C GLY A 58 25.89 -1.67 -3.97
N TYR A 59 25.14 -2.59 -4.57
CA TYR A 59 25.71 -3.65 -5.40
C TYR A 59 24.71 -4.14 -6.45
N GLU A 60 25.23 -4.67 -7.54
CA GLU A 60 24.45 -5.38 -8.55
C GLU A 60 24.93 -6.82 -8.65
N ASN A 61 23.99 -7.74 -8.84
CA ASN A 61 24.27 -9.11 -9.24
C ASN A 61 23.50 -9.46 -10.51
N GLY A 62 23.67 -10.68 -11.03
CA GLY A 62 23.02 -11.09 -12.28
C GLY A 62 21.48 -11.08 -12.29
N THR A 63 20.83 -10.78 -11.16
CA THR A 63 19.36 -10.76 -11.03
C THR A 63 18.80 -9.41 -10.60
N HIS A 64 19.50 -8.67 -9.74
CA HIS A 64 18.96 -7.48 -9.08
C HIS A 64 20.07 -6.49 -8.71
N THR A 65 19.69 -5.23 -8.63
CA THR A 65 20.47 -4.14 -8.04
C THR A 65 19.90 -3.84 -6.66
N VAL A 66 20.78 -3.71 -5.66
CA VAL A 66 20.41 -3.40 -4.29
C VAL A 66 21.09 -2.11 -3.87
N ILE A 67 20.28 -1.15 -3.45
CA ILE A 67 20.72 0.12 -2.85
C ILE A 67 20.14 0.23 -1.46
N ARG A 68 20.99 0.53 -0.49
CA ARG A 68 20.64 0.87 0.88
C ARG A 68 21.17 2.26 1.17
N PHE A 69 20.33 3.10 1.72
CA PHE A 69 20.69 4.45 2.14
C PHE A 69 20.02 4.75 3.48
N ARG A 70 20.43 5.85 4.11
CA ARG A 70 19.71 6.47 5.23
C ARG A 70 19.43 7.94 4.91
N ARG A 71 18.37 8.46 5.50
CA ARG A 71 17.93 9.85 5.41
C ARG A 71 17.29 10.23 6.74
N GLN A 72 17.48 11.46 7.20
CA GLN A 72 16.74 11.95 8.36
C GLN A 72 15.25 12.14 7.99
N TYR A 73 14.35 12.02 8.97
CA TYR A 73 12.93 12.30 8.74
C TYR A 73 12.66 13.78 8.46
N ASP A 74 13.39 14.65 9.13
CA ASP A 74 13.43 16.10 8.89
C ASP A 74 14.88 16.47 8.63
N THR A 75 15.18 16.93 7.42
CA THR A 75 16.53 17.32 6.99
C THR A 75 16.79 18.80 7.27
N CYS A 76 15.76 19.55 7.70
CA CYS A 76 15.77 21.00 7.83
C CYS A 76 16.01 21.77 6.51
N ASP A 77 16.03 21.11 5.37
CA ASP A 77 16.02 21.73 4.05
C ASP A 77 14.56 21.95 3.61
N GLN A 78 14.24 23.19 3.21
CA GLN A 78 12.89 23.60 2.83
C GLN A 78 12.41 22.96 1.52
N ARG A 79 13.32 22.38 0.72
CA ARG A 79 13.01 21.65 -0.51
C ARG A 79 12.76 20.15 -0.28
N ASP A 80 12.96 19.68 0.95
CA ASP A 80 12.70 18.30 1.34
C ASP A 80 11.25 18.07 1.74
N TYR A 81 10.79 16.87 1.42
CA TYR A 81 9.60 16.33 2.07
C TYR A 81 9.94 15.89 3.49
N LYS A 82 9.30 16.52 4.48
CA LYS A 82 9.41 16.09 5.87
C LYS A 82 8.59 14.82 6.08
N ILE A 83 9.26 13.73 6.45
CA ILE A 83 8.58 12.46 6.79
C ILE A 83 7.96 12.63 8.17
N THR A 84 6.64 12.72 8.20
CA THR A 84 5.82 12.78 9.41
C THR A 84 5.14 11.43 9.67
N ASN A 85 4.22 11.41 10.63
CA ASN A 85 3.38 10.27 10.94
C ASN A 85 2.21 10.09 9.94
N ASP A 86 2.39 10.58 8.70
CA ASP A 86 1.40 10.52 7.64
C ASP A 86 1.80 9.48 6.58
N THR A 87 0.84 9.11 5.74
CA THR A 87 1.10 8.26 4.58
C THR A 87 1.94 8.99 3.54
N VAL A 88 3.03 8.37 3.10
CA VAL A 88 3.95 8.91 2.12
C VAL A 88 3.75 8.20 0.78
N ARG A 89 3.70 8.95 -0.30
CA ARG A 89 3.65 8.40 -1.66
C ARG A 89 5.04 8.36 -2.26
N LEU A 90 5.62 7.16 -2.30
CA LEU A 90 6.92 6.90 -2.90
C LEU A 90 6.78 6.76 -4.41
N LEU A 91 7.56 7.51 -5.18
CA LEU A 91 7.72 7.26 -6.61
C LEU A 91 9.00 6.48 -6.88
N TYR A 92 8.98 5.72 -7.98
CA TYR A 92 10.16 5.03 -8.48
C TYR A 92 10.24 5.14 -9.99
N ALA A 93 11.46 5.08 -10.49
CA ALA A 93 11.80 4.97 -11.90
C ALA A 93 13.02 4.05 -12.07
N TYR A 94 13.30 3.58 -13.27
CA TYR A 94 14.57 2.91 -13.52
C TYR A 94 14.88 2.93 -15.01
N HIS A 95 16.15 2.73 -15.33
CA HIS A 95 16.63 2.70 -16.69
C HIS A 95 17.56 1.51 -16.91
N SER A 96 17.62 1.02 -18.14
CA SER A 96 18.49 -0.13 -18.47
C SER A 96 19.91 0.29 -18.81
N ASP A 97 20.12 1.58 -19.05
CA ASP A 97 21.44 2.14 -19.28
C ASP A 97 21.85 2.98 -18.06
N ASP A 98 23.14 2.94 -17.76
CA ASP A 98 23.76 3.74 -16.72
C ASP A 98 23.78 5.23 -17.10
N PRO A 99 23.78 6.15 -16.12
CA PRO A 99 23.92 7.57 -16.37
C PRO A 99 25.22 7.86 -17.12
N ILE A 100 25.14 8.73 -18.13
CA ILE A 100 26.30 9.08 -18.95
C ILE A 100 27.16 10.06 -18.15
N LEU A 101 28.29 9.58 -17.63
CA LEU A 101 29.29 10.42 -16.96
C LEU A 101 30.01 11.30 -17.98
N ARG A 102 30.08 12.61 -17.72
CA ARG A 102 30.87 13.55 -18.51
C ARG A 102 32.09 14.00 -17.69
N PRO A 103 33.25 14.23 -18.32
CA PRO A 103 34.46 14.68 -17.60
C PRO A 103 34.24 15.94 -16.75
N GLU A 104 33.39 16.84 -17.24
CA GLU A 104 33.04 18.12 -16.62
C GLU A 104 32.00 18.02 -15.48
N THR A 105 31.29 16.90 -15.32
CA THR A 105 30.24 16.76 -14.30
C THR A 105 30.53 15.60 -13.33
N LYS A 106 30.54 15.89 -12.03
CA LYS A 106 30.66 14.88 -10.98
C LYS A 106 29.52 13.84 -11.03
N PHE A 107 28.38 14.24 -11.59
CA PHE A 107 27.18 13.42 -11.73
C PHE A 107 26.80 13.31 -13.21
N GLY A 108 26.44 12.10 -13.67
CA GLY A 108 26.11 11.85 -15.07
C GLY A 108 24.72 12.34 -15.46
N THR A 109 24.46 12.50 -16.76
CA THR A 109 23.13 12.88 -17.27
C THR A 109 22.18 11.68 -17.27
N LEU A 110 20.91 11.92 -16.97
CA LEU A 110 19.87 10.89 -16.88
C LEU A 110 19.01 10.82 -18.13
N SER A 111 18.87 9.60 -18.64
CA SER A 111 17.91 9.31 -19.70
C SER A 111 16.49 9.20 -19.15
N TYR A 112 15.51 9.59 -19.97
CA TYR A 112 14.10 9.40 -19.64
C TYR A 112 13.79 7.91 -19.47
N HIS A 113 13.21 7.53 -18.32
CA HIS A 113 12.85 6.15 -17.96
C HIS A 113 11.75 5.54 -18.86
N GLY A 114 11.16 6.31 -19.78
CA GLY A 114 10.06 5.84 -20.61
C GLY A 114 8.74 5.75 -19.86
N PRO A 115 7.64 5.38 -20.54
CA PRO A 115 6.31 5.36 -19.93
C PRO A 115 6.09 4.19 -18.96
N THR A 116 6.88 3.10 -19.07
CA THR A 116 6.61 1.84 -18.37
C THR A 116 7.57 1.54 -17.21
N LYS A 117 8.78 2.13 -17.17
CA LYS A 117 9.76 1.88 -16.09
C LYS A 117 9.63 2.92 -14.97
N ARG A 118 8.41 3.14 -14.52
CA ARG A 118 8.08 4.08 -13.44
C ARG A 118 6.81 3.66 -12.71
N GLY A 119 6.62 4.18 -11.50
CA GLY A 119 5.38 3.97 -10.76
C GLY A 119 5.37 4.70 -9.43
N SER A 120 4.33 4.44 -8.64
CA SER A 120 4.17 5.00 -7.30
C SER A 120 3.59 3.98 -6.34
N ARG A 121 3.96 4.05 -5.06
CA ARG A 121 3.39 3.25 -3.98
C ARG A 121 3.19 4.10 -2.74
N THR A 122 2.00 4.03 -2.16
CA THR A 122 1.69 4.68 -0.88
C THR A 122 2.10 3.77 0.27
N LEU A 123 2.87 4.29 1.23
CA LEU A 123 3.44 3.55 2.34
C LEU A 123 3.42 4.40 3.63
N TYR A 124 3.50 3.72 4.75
CA TYR A 124 3.67 4.36 6.05
C TYR A 124 5.10 4.11 6.54
N LEU A 125 5.95 5.14 6.55
CA LEU A 125 7.40 4.97 6.73
C LEU A 125 7.85 4.97 8.20
N VAL A 126 7.04 5.51 9.11
CA VAL A 126 7.42 5.73 10.51
C VAL A 126 7.06 4.53 11.41
N GLU A 127 5.97 3.83 11.11
CA GLU A 127 5.54 2.68 11.91
C GLU A 127 6.35 1.43 11.59
N ARG A 128 6.85 0.79 12.65
CA ARG A 128 7.42 -0.55 12.58
C ARG A 128 6.37 -1.51 13.12
N ILE A 129 5.65 -2.18 12.23
CA ILE A 129 4.78 -3.27 12.63
C ILE A 129 5.67 -4.37 13.21
N ASP A 130 5.52 -4.67 14.50
CA ASP A 130 6.20 -5.81 15.13
C ASP A 130 5.51 -7.11 14.72
N LEU A 131 5.78 -7.54 13.49
CA LEU A 131 5.31 -8.81 12.92
C LEU A 131 5.87 -10.03 13.66
N LYS A 132 6.78 -9.86 14.63
CA LYS A 132 7.41 -10.96 15.35
C LYS A 132 6.67 -11.38 16.61
N LYS A 133 5.63 -10.67 17.02
CA LYS A 133 4.85 -11.07 18.20
C LYS A 133 4.14 -12.40 17.91
N PRO A 134 4.47 -13.49 18.61
CA PRO A 134 3.84 -14.78 18.37
C PRO A 134 2.36 -14.70 18.73
N LEU A 135 1.52 -15.27 17.87
CA LEU A 135 0.10 -15.42 18.17
C LEU A 135 -0.09 -16.48 19.28
N PRO A 136 -1.18 -16.40 20.06
CA PRO A 136 -1.58 -17.47 20.98
C PRO A 136 -1.65 -18.83 20.28
N ARG A 137 -1.51 -19.92 21.05
CA ARG A 137 -1.56 -21.28 20.50
C ARG A 137 -3.00 -21.82 20.34
N ASP A 138 -3.95 -21.22 21.03
CA ASP A 138 -5.36 -21.61 21.11
C ASP A 138 -6.25 -20.77 20.19
N LEU A 139 -5.80 -20.53 18.96
CA LEU A 139 -6.56 -19.75 17.97
C LEU A 139 -7.74 -20.56 17.42
N LEU A 140 -8.87 -19.86 17.26
CA LEU A 140 -10.01 -20.31 16.48
C LEU A 140 -10.13 -19.43 15.24
N PHE A 141 -10.55 -20.03 14.13
CA PHE A 141 -10.72 -19.34 12.85
C PHE A 141 -12.19 -19.29 12.48
N TRP A 142 -12.64 -18.13 11.99
CA TRP A 142 -14.02 -17.92 11.54
C TRP A 142 -14.01 -17.19 10.21
N ASP A 143 -14.32 -17.94 9.14
CA ASP A 143 -14.36 -17.40 7.79
C ASP A 143 -15.74 -16.83 7.46
N LEU A 144 -15.77 -15.54 7.12
CA LEU A 144 -16.96 -14.86 6.63
C LEU A 144 -16.93 -14.80 5.09
N ARG A 145 -17.74 -15.64 4.45
CA ARG A 145 -17.80 -15.74 2.98
C ARG A 145 -19.20 -15.43 2.46
N ASN A 146 -19.29 -14.42 1.62
CA ASN A 146 -20.48 -14.23 0.79
C ASN A 146 -20.55 -15.34 -0.28
N PRO A 147 -21.76 -15.70 -0.75
CA PRO A 147 -21.88 -16.54 -1.92
C PRO A 147 -21.33 -15.82 -3.16
N VAL A 148 -21.32 -16.52 -4.30
CA VAL A 148 -21.10 -15.86 -5.60
C VAL A 148 -22.21 -14.83 -5.79
N VAL A 149 -21.82 -13.56 -5.95
CA VAL A 149 -22.70 -12.42 -6.19
C VAL A 149 -22.34 -11.82 -7.55
N THR A 150 -23.35 -11.63 -8.40
CA THR A 150 -23.19 -10.95 -9.69
C THR A 150 -23.23 -9.46 -9.47
N LEU A 151 -22.18 -8.75 -9.88
CA LEU A 151 -22.13 -7.30 -9.80
C LEU A 151 -23.01 -6.67 -10.91
N PRO A 152 -23.80 -5.64 -10.59
CA PRO A 152 -24.59 -4.91 -11.58
C PRO A 152 -23.67 -4.17 -12.56
N ALA A 153 -23.95 -4.28 -13.86
CA ALA A 153 -23.11 -3.68 -14.90
C ALA A 153 -23.25 -2.14 -15.03
N LEU A 154 -24.35 -1.58 -14.51
CA LEU A 154 -24.73 -0.18 -14.70
C LEU A 154 -24.62 0.66 -13.43
N GLU A 155 -24.35 0.05 -12.27
CA GLU A 155 -24.24 0.77 -11.01
C GLU A 155 -22.79 1.09 -10.70
N GLU A 156 -22.51 2.34 -10.32
CA GLU A 156 -21.16 2.77 -9.92
C GLU A 156 -20.77 2.22 -8.55
N THR A 157 -21.74 1.99 -7.66
CA THR A 157 -21.51 1.52 -6.29
C THR A 157 -22.50 0.44 -5.92
N PHE A 158 -22.00 -0.65 -5.36
CA PHE A 158 -22.80 -1.81 -4.97
C PHE A 158 -22.46 -2.25 -3.55
N TYR A 159 -23.49 -2.38 -2.70
CA TYR A 159 -23.35 -2.85 -1.33
C TYR A 159 -24.10 -4.16 -1.14
N TRP A 160 -23.40 -5.18 -0.65
CA TRP A 160 -23.98 -6.50 -0.35
C TRP A 160 -24.00 -6.77 1.15
N CYS A 161 -25.17 -7.12 1.67
CA CYS A 161 -25.41 -7.35 3.09
C CYS A 161 -25.80 -8.81 3.32
N LYS A 162 -25.10 -9.46 4.25
CA LYS A 162 -25.40 -10.82 4.70
C LYS A 162 -25.24 -10.92 6.21
N ILE A 163 -26.22 -11.52 6.86
CA ILE A 163 -26.10 -11.92 8.27
C ILE A 163 -25.33 -13.24 8.34
N PHE A 164 -24.41 -13.32 9.28
CA PHE A 164 -23.66 -14.53 9.59
C PHE A 164 -23.98 -14.97 11.01
N ARG A 165 -24.22 -16.26 11.18
CA ARG A 165 -24.31 -16.87 12.51
C ARG A 165 -22.90 -16.98 13.09
N LEU A 166 -22.75 -16.56 14.35
CA LEU A 166 -21.52 -16.76 15.10
C LEU A 166 -21.27 -18.27 15.29
N PRO A 167 -20.01 -18.77 15.22
CA PRO A 167 -19.73 -20.16 15.58
C PRO A 167 -20.14 -20.44 17.02
N ASP A 168 -20.50 -21.68 17.32
CA ASP A 168 -20.93 -22.08 18.66
C ASP A 168 -19.76 -21.92 19.66
N ILE A 169 -19.80 -20.85 20.45
CA ILE A 169 -18.80 -20.54 21.48
C ILE A 169 -19.41 -20.64 22.88
N ARG A 170 -18.71 -21.33 23.79
CA ARG A 170 -19.20 -21.57 25.17
C ARG A 170 -18.70 -20.54 26.20
N ARG A 171 -17.77 -19.69 25.80
CA ARG A 171 -17.14 -18.67 26.64
C ARG A 171 -16.82 -17.44 25.80
N LYS A 172 -16.50 -16.33 26.46
CA LYS A 172 -16.04 -15.10 25.81
C LYS A 172 -14.71 -15.36 25.07
N HIS A 173 -14.63 -14.88 23.83
CA HIS A 173 -13.42 -14.89 23.01
C HIS A 173 -13.11 -13.45 22.58
N HIS A 174 -11.83 -13.17 22.30
CA HIS A 174 -11.38 -11.91 21.71
C HIS A 174 -10.91 -12.17 20.28
N ILE A 175 -11.28 -11.28 19.36
CA ILE A 175 -10.71 -11.25 18.01
C ILE A 175 -9.34 -10.60 18.13
N VAL A 176 -8.28 -11.37 17.92
CA VAL A 176 -6.88 -10.91 18.03
C VAL A 176 -6.25 -10.61 16.66
N ARG A 177 -6.90 -11.04 15.58
CA ARG A 177 -6.49 -10.80 14.20
C ARG A 177 -7.69 -10.97 13.27
N TYR A 178 -7.71 -10.21 12.18
CA TYR A 178 -8.56 -10.43 11.02
C TYR A 178 -7.74 -10.12 9.77
N GLU A 179 -8.07 -10.76 8.66
CA GLU A 179 -7.43 -10.51 7.37
C GLU A 179 -8.44 -10.77 6.24
N PRO A 180 -8.31 -10.09 5.09
CA PRO A 180 -9.12 -10.43 3.93
C PRO A 180 -8.76 -11.85 3.45
N LEU A 181 -9.79 -12.64 3.15
CA LEU A 181 -9.58 -13.98 2.58
C LEU A 181 -8.90 -13.89 1.21
N HIS A 182 -8.02 -14.84 0.91
CA HIS A 182 -7.29 -14.85 -0.36
C HIS A 182 -8.24 -14.98 -1.55
N GLN A 183 -8.20 -14.01 -2.46
CA GLN A 183 -9.04 -13.95 -3.65
C GLN A 183 -8.23 -13.55 -4.90
N PRO A 184 -8.69 -13.94 -6.10
CA PRO A 184 -8.12 -13.45 -7.36
C PRO A 184 -7.98 -11.93 -7.37
N TYR A 185 -6.92 -11.43 -8.00
CA TYR A 185 -6.59 -10.00 -8.03
C TYR A 185 -7.78 -9.13 -8.48
N ILE A 186 -8.51 -9.57 -9.50
CA ILE A 186 -9.65 -8.83 -10.04
C ILE A 186 -10.78 -8.63 -9.02
N HIS A 187 -11.02 -9.59 -8.11
CA HIS A 187 -12.03 -9.41 -7.06
C HIS A 187 -11.57 -8.38 -6.03
N ARG A 188 -10.29 -8.44 -5.64
CA ARG A 188 -9.70 -7.48 -4.71
C ARG A 188 -9.69 -6.06 -5.27
N ALA A 189 -9.49 -5.91 -6.58
CA ALA A 189 -9.53 -4.61 -7.25
C ALA A 189 -10.93 -3.96 -7.25
N LEU A 190 -12.00 -4.75 -7.15
CA LEU A 190 -13.39 -4.27 -7.13
C LEU A 190 -13.95 -4.07 -5.71
N MET A 191 -13.29 -4.64 -4.69
CA MET A 191 -13.71 -4.53 -3.30
C MET A 191 -12.98 -3.39 -2.60
N HIS A 192 -13.71 -2.31 -2.32
CA HIS A 192 -13.10 -1.13 -1.68
C HIS A 192 -13.11 -1.19 -0.15
N ARG A 193 -14.18 -1.76 0.44
CA ARG A 193 -14.41 -1.80 1.89
C ARG A 193 -15.20 -3.04 2.30
N VAL A 194 -14.89 -3.57 3.47
CA VAL A 194 -15.64 -4.64 4.15
C VAL A 194 -15.83 -4.23 5.60
N ILE A 195 -17.07 -4.23 6.07
CA ILE A 195 -17.40 -3.90 7.45
C ILE A 195 -18.23 -5.05 8.03
N VAL A 196 -17.84 -5.53 9.19
CA VAL A 196 -18.57 -6.54 9.96
C VAL A 196 -19.16 -5.88 11.18
N TYR A 197 -20.47 -6.02 11.33
CA TYR A 197 -21.22 -5.47 12.45
C TYR A 197 -21.68 -6.60 13.39
N ALA A 198 -21.65 -6.35 14.69
CA ALA A 198 -22.38 -7.13 15.67
C ALA A 198 -23.83 -6.63 15.76
N CYS A 199 -24.74 -7.59 15.65
CA CYS A 199 -26.17 -7.38 15.76
C CYS A 199 -26.65 -7.49 17.21
N GLN A 200 -27.63 -6.66 17.57
CA GLN A 200 -28.30 -6.71 18.87
C GLN A 200 -29.76 -7.17 18.70
N GLY A 201 -30.22 -8.10 19.53
CA GLY A 201 -31.62 -8.55 19.51
C GLY A 201 -31.76 -10.07 19.69
N ASN A 202 -32.90 -10.61 19.27
CA ASN A 202 -33.23 -12.02 19.44
C ASN A 202 -32.53 -12.88 18.37
N GLU A 203 -31.67 -13.80 18.81
CA GLU A 203 -30.91 -14.71 17.95
C GLU A 203 -31.81 -15.50 16.98
N ALA A 204 -32.96 -16.00 17.42
CA ALA A 204 -33.86 -16.78 16.58
C ALA A 204 -34.41 -15.97 15.38
N GLN A 205 -34.54 -14.64 15.53
CA GLN A 205 -34.94 -13.76 14.42
C GLN A 205 -33.81 -13.58 13.41
N PHE A 206 -32.56 -13.47 13.88
CA PHE A 206 -31.39 -13.37 13.00
C PHE A 206 -31.04 -14.70 12.32
N GLU A 207 -31.28 -15.84 12.97
CA GLU A 207 -30.98 -17.16 12.42
C GLU A 207 -31.69 -17.43 11.09
N VAL A 208 -32.92 -16.94 10.95
CA VAL A 208 -33.68 -17.06 9.70
C VAL A 208 -32.90 -16.39 8.56
N HIS A 209 -32.41 -15.17 8.79
CA HIS A 209 -31.67 -14.41 7.79
C HIS A 209 -30.20 -14.84 7.64
N ALA A 210 -29.61 -15.48 8.64
CA ALA A 210 -28.26 -16.02 8.55
C ALA A 210 -28.15 -17.12 7.48
N ARG A 211 -29.26 -17.85 7.25
CA ARG A 211 -29.37 -18.90 6.23
C ARG A 211 -29.57 -18.34 4.81
N ASP A 212 -29.99 -17.08 4.68
CA ASP A 212 -30.16 -16.43 3.38
C ASP A 212 -28.82 -16.24 2.66
N ARG A 213 -28.86 -16.08 1.33
CA ARG A 213 -27.67 -15.79 0.52
C ARG A 213 -27.12 -14.37 0.77
N GLY A 214 -27.88 -13.52 1.46
CA GLY A 214 -27.66 -12.08 1.50
C GLY A 214 -28.47 -11.36 0.43
N GLN A 215 -28.38 -10.04 0.43
CA GLN A 215 -29.16 -9.16 -0.44
C GLN A 215 -28.41 -7.84 -0.66
N VAL A 216 -28.88 -7.07 -1.64
CA VAL A 216 -28.44 -5.69 -1.84
C VAL A 216 -28.80 -4.87 -0.61
N CYS A 217 -27.83 -4.16 -0.04
CA CYS A 217 -28.06 -3.30 1.12
C CYS A 217 -28.90 -2.07 0.72
N TYR A 218 -29.51 -1.44 1.73
CA TYR A 218 -30.19 -0.14 1.61
C TYR A 218 -31.36 -0.10 0.62
N GLN A 219 -31.92 -1.27 0.30
CA GLN A 219 -33.14 -1.39 -0.49
C GLN A 219 -34.37 -1.31 0.41
N PRO A 220 -35.51 -0.78 -0.07
CA PRO A 220 -36.77 -0.79 0.68
C PRO A 220 -37.24 -2.19 1.11
N SER A 221 -36.82 -3.23 0.39
CA SER A 221 -37.11 -4.64 0.70
C SER A 221 -36.26 -5.22 1.83
N MET A 222 -35.22 -4.50 2.29
CA MET A 222 -34.32 -4.98 3.32
C MET A 222 -35.05 -5.04 4.67
N PRO A 223 -35.05 -6.19 5.38
CA PRO A 223 -35.72 -6.31 6.66
C PRO A 223 -35.17 -5.30 7.67
N SER A 224 -36.07 -4.64 8.41
CA SER A 224 -35.70 -3.68 9.45
C SER A 224 -34.78 -4.28 10.51
N LEU A 225 -34.81 -5.60 10.71
CA LEU A 225 -33.91 -6.31 11.62
C LEU A 225 -32.42 -6.04 11.33
N PHE A 226 -32.02 -5.80 10.08
CA PHE A 226 -30.62 -5.51 9.75
C PHE A 226 -30.13 -4.19 10.34
N THR A 227 -31.01 -3.22 10.64
CA THR A 227 -30.60 -1.94 11.25
C THR A 227 -30.13 -2.10 12.70
N ASN A 228 -30.46 -3.23 13.34
CA ASN A 228 -29.95 -3.59 14.65
C ASN A 228 -28.49 -4.07 14.64
N CYS A 229 -27.89 -4.23 13.45
CA CYS A 229 -26.48 -4.54 13.25
C CYS A 229 -25.68 -3.25 13.04
N ASN A 230 -25.37 -2.56 14.12
CA ASN A 230 -24.74 -1.22 14.09
C ASN A 230 -23.42 -1.12 14.86
N ASN A 231 -23.00 -2.15 15.59
CA ASN A 231 -21.73 -2.14 16.32
C ASN A 231 -20.61 -2.65 15.42
N VAL A 232 -19.70 -1.79 14.98
CA VAL A 232 -18.56 -2.20 14.15
C VAL A 232 -17.61 -3.11 14.94
N VAL A 233 -17.36 -4.31 14.42
CA VAL A 233 -16.42 -5.28 15.00
C VAL A 233 -15.15 -5.38 14.15
N ILE A 234 -15.30 -5.34 12.83
CA ILE A 234 -14.18 -5.35 11.87
C ILE A 234 -14.45 -4.28 10.83
N ALA A 235 -13.42 -3.48 10.53
CA ALA A 235 -13.41 -2.59 9.38
C ALA A 235 -12.13 -2.84 8.58
N TRP A 236 -12.33 -3.13 7.29
CA TRP A 236 -11.25 -3.31 6.33
C TRP A 236 -11.49 -2.41 5.12
N GLY A 237 -10.43 -1.82 4.59
CA GLY A 237 -10.46 -1.06 3.35
C GLY A 237 -9.21 -1.30 2.52
N ILE A 238 -9.21 -0.83 1.28
CA ILE A 238 -8.01 -0.86 0.42
C ILE A 238 -6.82 -0.25 1.16
N GLY A 239 -5.70 -0.97 1.15
CA GLY A 239 -4.45 -0.57 1.81
C GLY A 239 -4.33 -1.03 3.26
N SER A 240 -5.39 -1.58 3.87
CA SER A 240 -5.29 -2.29 5.15
C SER A 240 -4.72 -3.69 4.90
N GLU A 241 -3.58 -4.01 5.52
CA GLU A 241 -2.93 -5.32 5.53
C GLU A 241 -2.97 -5.94 6.94
#